data_AF-A0A930LN99-F1
#
_entry.id   AF-A0A930LN99-F1
#
_cell.length_a   1.000
_cell.length_b   1.000
_cell.length_c   1.000
_cell.angle_alpha   90.00
_cell.angle_beta   90.00
_cell.angle_gamma   90.00
#
_symmetry.space_group_name_H-M   'P 1'
#
loop_
_entity.id
_entity.type
_entity.pdbx_description
1 polymer ?
#
loop_
_entity_poly.entity_id
_entity_poly.type
_entity_poly.pdbx_seq_one_letter_code
_entity_poly.pdbx_strand_id
1 'polypeptide(L)' 'MSTATNRTDNSNSSMSPEEALKFVEAGMNLAGHVITDPHLQELLRQYAYGEISPEECKAAGMRHILGDA' A
#
# COMPACT_ATOMS: atom_id res chain seq x y z
N MET A 1 27.87 15.60 31.75
CA MET A 1 27.24 14.59 30.90
C MET A 1 25.83 15.08 30.59
N SER A 2 25.60 15.58 29.38
CA SER A 2 24.31 16.12 28.95
C SER A 2 23.60 15.07 28.12
N THR A 3 22.60 14.42 28.69
CA THR A 3 21.73 13.51 27.93
C THR A 3 20.81 14.35 27.07
N ALA A 4 21.19 14.54 25.80
CA ALA A 4 20.26 14.96 24.78
C ALA A 4 19.22 13.86 24.64
N THR A 5 18.07 14.06 25.27
CA THR A 5 16.88 13.24 25.04
C THR A 5 16.51 13.46 23.58
N ASN A 6 17.01 12.59 22.70
CA ASN A 6 16.55 12.45 21.34
C ASN A 6 15.10 11.99 21.47
N ARG A 7 14.19 12.97 21.64
CA ARG A 7 12.76 12.78 21.59
C ARG A 7 12.52 12.50 20.12
N THR A 8 12.67 11.22 19.75
CA THR A 8 12.21 10.69 18.49
C THR A 8 10.77 11.14 18.43
N ASP A 9 10.53 12.12 17.59
CA ASP A 9 9.20 12.57 17.26
C ASP A 9 8.55 11.36 16.60
N ASN A 10 7.90 10.54 17.42
CA ASN A 10 7.02 9.47 16.99
C ASN A 10 5.72 10.14 16.50
N SER A 11 5.87 11.12 15.61
CA SER A 11 4.88 11.48 14.63
C SER A 11 4.71 10.22 13.81
N ASN A 12 3.80 9.36 14.27
CA ASN A 12 3.05 8.48 13.39
C ASN A 12 2.63 9.38 12.23
N SER A 13 3.42 9.40 11.16
CA SER A 13 2.97 9.90 9.87
C SER A 13 1.95 8.85 9.43
N SER A 14 0.77 8.93 10.04
CA SER A 14 -0.40 8.13 9.77
C SER A 14 -0.91 8.59 8.42
N MET A 15 -0.17 8.25 7.36
CA MET A 15 -0.64 8.41 6.01
C MET A 15 -1.97 7.67 5.96
N SER A 16 -3.04 8.39 5.64
CA SER A 16 -4.35 7.74 5.62
C SER A 16 -4.36 6.66 4.54
N PRO A 17 -5.21 5.63 4.65
CA PRO A 17 -5.37 4.63 3.60
C PRO A 17 -5.55 5.27 2.21
N GLU A 18 -6.29 6.37 2.14
CA GLU A 18 -6.55 7.12 0.91
C GLU A 18 -5.28 7.82 0.38
N GLU A 19 -4.45 8.39 1.26
CA GLU A 19 -3.18 8.98 0.87
C GLU A 19 -2.19 7.92 0.38
N ALA A 20 -2.13 6.76 1.05
CA ALA A 20 -1.29 5.65 0.65
C ALA A 20 -1.69 5.13 -0.75
N LEU A 21 -3.00 4.99 -1.01
CA LEU A 21 -3.51 4.59 -2.33
C LEU A 21 -3.15 5.61 -3.42
N LYS A 22 -3.33 6.90 -3.16
CA LYS A 22 -2.94 7.97 -4.10
C LYS A 22 -1.44 7.97 -4.40
N PHE A 23 -0.63 7.71 -3.39
CA PHE A 23 0.83 7.63 -3.57
C PHE A 23 1.21 6.45 -4.47
N VAL A 24 0.63 5.27 -4.23
CA VAL A 24 0.82 4.10 -5.08
C VAL A 24 0.35 4.37 -6.50
N GLU A 25 -0.84 4.95 -6.68
CA GLU A 25 -1.38 5.33 -7.98
C GLU A 25 -0.44 6.29 -8.72
N ALA A 26 0.05 7.33 -8.06
CA ALA A 26 0.97 8.28 -8.67
C ALA A 26 2.30 7.63 -9.06
N GLY A 27 2.85 6.74 -8.21
CA GLY A 27 4.07 6.00 -8.50
C GLY A 27 3.92 5.06 -9.71
N MET A 28 2.77 4.37 -9.80
CA MET A 28 2.45 3.51 -10.93
C MET A 28 2.30 4.31 -12.23
N ASN A 29 1.55 5.42 -12.19
CA ASN A 29 1.39 6.32 -13.34
C ASN A 29 2.74 6.89 -13.81
N LEU A 30 3.62 7.27 -12.88
CA LEU A 30 4.98 7.73 -13.21
C LEU A 30 5.80 6.64 -13.91
N ALA A 31 5.64 5.38 -13.51
CA ALA A 31 6.25 4.24 -14.19
C ALA A 31 5.57 3.90 -15.54
N GLY A 32 4.57 4.66 -15.97
CA GLY A 32 3.80 4.40 -17.19
C GLY A 32 2.84 3.21 -17.06
N HIS A 33 2.54 2.77 -15.84
CA HIS A 33 1.67 1.63 -15.56
C HIS A 33 0.39 2.13 -14.88
N VAL A 34 -0.77 1.82 -15.45
CA VAL A 34 -2.07 2.17 -14.85
C VAL A 34 -2.76 0.89 -14.42
N ILE A 35 -3.15 0.80 -13.15
CA ILE A 35 -3.96 -0.32 -12.66
C ILE A 35 -5.41 -0.03 -13.08
N THR A 36 -5.82 -0.59 -14.22
CA THR A 36 -7.20 -0.47 -14.74
C THR A 36 -8.11 -1.60 -14.27
N ASP A 37 -7.54 -2.65 -13.68
CA ASP A 37 -8.30 -3.79 -13.21
C ASP A 37 -9.02 -3.47 -11.89
N PRO A 38 -10.36 -3.55 -11.83
CA PRO A 38 -11.12 -3.18 -10.65
C PRO A 38 -10.91 -4.15 -9.47
N HIS A 39 -10.54 -5.40 -9.72
CA HIS A 39 -10.23 -6.37 -8.66
C HIS A 39 -8.91 -6.04 -7.97
N LEU A 40 -7.88 -5.68 -8.76
CA LEU A 40 -6.59 -5.24 -8.21
C LEU A 40 -6.71 -3.94 -7.41
N GLN A 41 -7.56 -3.00 -7.85
CA GLN A 41 -7.86 -1.78 -7.09
C GLN A 41 -8.52 -2.08 -5.74
N GLU A 42 -9.47 -3.02 -5.71
CA GLU A 42 -10.14 -3.43 -4.48
C GLU A 42 -9.18 -4.15 -3.51
N LEU A 43 -8.27 -4.99 -4.00
CA LEU A 43 -7.23 -5.61 -3.16
C LEU A 43 -6.30 -4.56 -2.53
N LEU A 44 -5.89 -3.55 -3.29
CA LEU A 44 -5.09 -2.45 -2.76
C LEU A 44 -5.84 -1.65 -1.71
N ARG A 45 -7.15 -1.42 -1.90
CA ARG A 45 -8.02 -0.81 -0.90
C ARG A 45 -8.01 -1.64 0.38
N GLN A 46 -8.34 -2.93 0.30
CA GLN A 46 -8.36 -3.82 1.47
C GLN A 46 -7.03 -3.82 2.22
N TYR A 47 -5.90 -3.82 1.51
CA TYR A 47 -4.58 -3.71 2.10
C TYR A 47 -4.36 -2.36 2.81
N ALA A 48 -4.72 -1.25 2.16
CA ALA A 48 -4.58 0.10 2.73
C ALA A 48 -5.42 0.30 4.00
N TYR A 49 -6.61 -0.32 4.07
CA TYR A 49 -7.46 -0.32 5.28
C TYR A 49 -7.07 -1.38 6.32
N GLY A 50 -6.07 -2.22 6.03
CA GLY A 50 -5.63 -3.29 6.93
C GLY A 50 -6.61 -4.46 7.05
N GLU A 51 -7.52 -4.61 6.08
CA GLU A 51 -8.48 -5.72 6.00
C GLU A 51 -7.79 -7.03 5.58
N ILE A 52 -6.69 -6.93 4.84
CA ILE A 52 -5.83 -8.05 4.43
C ILE A 52 -4.36 -7.73 4.67
N SER A 53 -3.57 -8.77 4.93
CA SER A 53 -2.11 -8.69 5.03
C SER A 53 -1.46 -8.43 3.66
N PRO A 54 -0.21 -7.91 3.63
CA PRO A 54 0.51 -7.74 2.37
C PRO A 54 0.73 -9.08 1.64
N GLU A 55 0.91 -10.18 2.38
CA GLU A 55 1.06 -11.53 1.84
C GLU A 55 -0.23 -12.00 1.14
N GLU A 56 -1.39 -11.75 1.76
CA GLU A 56 -2.70 -12.07 1.18
C GLU A 56 -2.98 -11.22 -0.06
N CYS A 57 -2.71 -9.92 -0.01
CA CYS A 57 -2.86 -9.03 -1.16
C CYS A 57 -2.00 -9.50 -2.34
N LYS A 58 -0.75 -9.86 -2.07
CA LYS A 58 0.17 -10.38 -3.09
C LYS A 58 -0.33 -11.70 -3.68
N ALA A 59 -0.73 -12.66 -2.83
CA ALA A 59 -1.21 -13.96 -3.27
C ALA A 59 -2.48 -13.84 -4.13
N ALA A 60 -3.46 -13.04 -3.69
CA ALA A 60 -4.70 -12.80 -4.42
C ALA A 60 -4.43 -12.10 -5.76
N GLY A 61 -3.58 -11.07 -5.78
CA GLY A 61 -3.19 -10.38 -7.01
C GLY A 61 -2.47 -11.30 -7.98
N MET A 62 -1.52 -12.12 -7.52
CA MET A 62 -0.81 -13.10 -8.36
C MET A 62 -1.76 -14.13 -8.95
N ARG A 63 -2.69 -14.67 -8.15
CA ARG A 63 -3.71 -15.62 -8.62
C ARG A 63 -4.62 -15.01 -9.69
N HIS A 64 -5.02 -13.75 -9.51
CA HIS A 64 -5.83 -13.03 -10.49
C HIS A 64 -5.08 -12.80 -11.81
N ILE A 65 -3.80 -12.42 -11.75
CA ILE A 65 -3.00 -12.07 -12.94
C ILE A 65 -2.54 -13.32 -13.72
N LEU A 66 -2.06 -14.36 -13.02
CA LEU A 66 -1.61 -15.58 -13.68
C LEU A 66 -2.76 -16.49 -14.12
N GLY A 67 -3.96 -16.27 -13.56
CA GLY A 67 -5.05 -17.24 -13.60
C GLY A 67 -4.74 -18.43 -12.68
N ASP A 68 -5.78 -19.10 -12.17
CA ASP A 68 -5.58 -20.46 -11.66
C ASP A 68 -5.09 -21.34 -12.82
N ALA A 69 -3.87 -21.85 -12.72
CA ALA A 69 -3.34 -22.85 -13.64
C ALA A 69 -3.98 -24.23 -13.40
#